data_AF-A0A1A8W4M7-F1
#
_entry.id   AF-A0A1A8W4M7-F1
#
_cell.length_a   1.000
_cell.length_b   1.000
_cell.length_c   1.000
_cell.angle_alpha   90.00
_cell.angle_beta   90.00
_cell.angle_gamma   90.00
#
_symmetry.space_group_name_H-M   'P 1'
#
loop_
_entity.id
_entity.type
_entity.pdbx_description
1 polymer ?
#
loop_
_entity_poly.entity_id
_entity_poly.type
_entity_poly.pdbx_seq_one_letter_code
_entity_poly.pdbx_strand_id
1 'polypeptide(L)'
;MPGSTKSDTKLENEIRVSYKSDALDYVYKAIVLFETNDEVILSGVGKAISSVVNVAEMVKRRAKGLHQFTKLYEKEHTIKRGDNSGLKKNSKSEDKKSDDEEEVDEENEKNKDSSNRIIEYSTTVPCMKIILTKNEDKIDKNEIGYQKPLDDKDVNVMTPDQILKEKSYRRR
;
A
#
# COMPACT_ATOMS: atom_id res chain seq x y z
N MET A 1 6.16 -22.35 22.84
CA MET A 1 6.54 -21.02 22.31
C MET A 1 5.68 -20.73 21.10
N PRO A 2 4.86 -19.66 21.10
CA PRO A 2 3.99 -19.38 19.97
C PRO A 2 4.84 -18.82 18.81
N GLY A 3 4.53 -19.33 17.61
CA GLY A 3 5.33 -19.19 16.41
C GLY A 3 5.62 -17.76 16.00
N SER A 4 6.86 -17.55 15.54
CA SER A 4 7.30 -16.35 14.84
C SER A 4 6.37 -16.10 13.64
N THR A 5 5.51 -15.09 13.75
CA THR A 5 4.89 -14.46 12.59
C THR A 5 6.03 -13.84 11.79
N LYS A 6 6.45 -14.50 10.70
CA LYS A 6 7.35 -13.91 9.71
C LYS A 6 6.66 -12.65 9.21
N SER A 7 7.05 -11.50 9.74
CA SER A 7 6.69 -10.22 9.14
C SER A 7 7.21 -10.25 7.71
N ASP A 8 6.36 -9.85 6.75
CA ASP A 8 6.75 -9.63 5.35
C ASP A 8 7.89 -8.62 5.32
N THR A 9 9.12 -9.12 5.45
CA THR A 9 10.33 -8.31 5.56
C THR A 9 10.50 -7.66 4.20
N LYS A 10 10.38 -6.34 4.19
CA LYS A 10 10.52 -5.55 2.96
C LYS A 10 11.93 -5.80 2.42
N LEU A 11 12.03 -6.28 1.18
CA LEU A 11 13.31 -6.41 0.50
C LEU A 11 13.87 -5.00 0.25
N GLU A 12 15.19 -4.86 0.29
CA GLU A 12 15.85 -3.55 0.12
C GLU A 12 15.57 -2.93 -1.26
N ASN A 13 15.40 -3.79 -2.27
CA ASN A 13 15.05 -3.39 -3.64
C ASN A 13 13.54 -3.38 -3.93
N GLU A 14 12.67 -3.53 -2.92
CA GLU A 14 11.21 -3.49 -3.07
C GLU A 14 10.61 -2.12 -2.75
N ILE A 15 9.82 -1.60 -3.68
CA ILE A 15 8.96 -0.44 -3.52
C ILE A 15 7.50 -0.90 -3.46
N ARG A 16 6.90 -0.76 -2.27
CA ARG A 16 5.45 -0.93 -2.09
C ARG A 16 4.73 0.35 -2.51
N VAL A 17 3.98 0.28 -3.61
CA VAL A 17 3.24 1.39 -4.19
C VAL A 17 1.90 1.54 -3.47
N SER A 18 1.58 2.78 -3.09
CA SER A 18 0.28 3.17 -2.54
C SER A 18 -0.49 3.93 -3.60
N TYR A 19 -1.81 3.71 -3.65
CA TYR A 19 -2.70 4.44 -4.55
C TYR A 19 -2.88 5.92 -4.19
N LYS A 20 -2.49 6.33 -2.97
CA LYS A 20 -2.64 7.71 -2.47
C LYS A 20 -1.44 8.61 -2.78
N SER A 21 -0.30 8.02 -3.09
CA SER A 21 0.97 8.75 -3.24
C SER A 21 1.21 9.13 -4.70
N ASP A 22 1.94 10.22 -4.92
CA ASP A 22 2.31 10.67 -6.25
C ASP A 22 3.20 9.62 -6.94
N ALA A 23 2.88 9.27 -8.18
CA ALA A 23 3.64 8.31 -8.98
C ALA A 23 5.10 8.74 -9.15
N LEU A 24 5.36 10.05 -9.27
CA LEU A 24 6.73 10.56 -9.44
C LEU A 24 7.63 10.27 -8.23
N ASP A 25 7.08 10.15 -7.02
CA ASP A 25 7.86 9.78 -5.84
C ASP A 25 8.39 8.35 -5.93
N TYR A 26 7.57 7.44 -6.47
CA TYR A 26 7.98 6.06 -6.66
C TYR A 26 8.96 5.91 -7.82
N VAL A 27 8.76 6.67 -8.90
CA VAL A 27 9.68 6.71 -10.03
C VAL A 27 11.06 7.20 -9.57
N TYR A 28 11.12 8.32 -8.84
CA TYR A 28 12.37 8.82 -8.28
C TYR A 28 13.08 7.75 -7.44
N LYS A 29 12.34 7.12 -6.50
CA LYS A 29 12.88 6.03 -5.67
C LYS A 29 13.40 4.86 -6.50
N ALA A 30 12.69 4.46 -7.56
CA ALA A 30 13.10 3.35 -8.41
C ALA A 30 14.40 3.67 -9.15
N ILE A 31 14.53 4.87 -9.73
CA ILE A 31 15.75 5.29 -10.43
C ILE A 31 16.94 5.34 -9.47
N VAL A 32 16.75 5.86 -8.25
CA VAL A 32 17.79 5.86 -7.22
C VAL A 32 18.17 4.42 -6.80
N LEU A 33 17.19 3.52 -6.63
CA LEU A 33 17.49 2.11 -6.33
C LEU A 33 18.29 1.43 -7.44
N PHE A 34 18.07 1.81 -8.70
CA PHE A 34 18.82 1.30 -9.84
C PHE A 34 20.27 1.78 -9.93
N GLU A 35 20.71 2.70 -9.06
CA GLU A 35 22.11 3.09 -8.92
C GLU A 35 22.90 2.07 -8.08
N THR A 36 22.22 1.34 -7.19
CA THR A 36 22.83 0.36 -6.29
C THR A 36 22.41 -1.09 -6.56
N ASN A 37 21.30 -1.30 -7.25
CA ASN A 37 20.73 -2.60 -7.56
C ASN A 37 20.48 -2.77 -9.06
N ASP A 38 20.71 -3.97 -9.58
CA ASP A 38 20.36 -4.31 -10.97
C ASP A 38 18.86 -4.59 -11.17
N GLU A 39 18.16 -4.87 -10.08
CA GLU A 39 16.76 -5.28 -10.05
C GLU A 39 15.97 -4.44 -9.04
N VAL A 40 14.81 -3.94 -9.44
CA VAL A 40 13.86 -3.22 -8.58
C VAL A 40 12.50 -3.88 -8.67
N ILE A 41 11.87 -4.09 -7.52
CA ILE A 41 10.57 -4.74 -7.39
C ILE A 41 9.52 -3.68 -7.05
N LEU A 42 8.49 -3.53 -7.88
CA LEU A 42 7.32 -2.71 -7.61
C LEU A 42 6.16 -3.62 -7.21
N SER A 43 5.61 -3.44 -6.01
CA SER A 43 4.50 -4.26 -5.53
C SER A 43 3.32 -3.42 -5.08
N GLY A 44 2.11 -3.96 -5.21
CA GLY A 44 0.89 -3.31 -4.79
C GLY A 44 -0.30 -4.26 -4.74
N VAL A 45 -1.30 -3.87 -3.98
CA VAL A 45 -2.47 -4.70 -3.67
C VAL A 45 -3.75 -3.93 -3.94
N GLY A 46 -4.81 -4.62 -4.37
CA GLY A 46 -6.13 -4.04 -4.62
C GLY A 46 -6.08 -2.77 -5.49
N LYS A 47 -6.55 -1.64 -4.95
CA LYS A 47 -6.59 -0.35 -5.67
C LYS A 47 -5.21 0.17 -6.11
N ALA A 48 -4.13 -0.26 -5.48
CA ALA A 48 -2.78 0.18 -5.83
C ALA A 48 -2.23 -0.51 -7.09
N ILE A 49 -2.85 -1.59 -7.58
CA ILE A 49 -2.38 -2.33 -8.76
C ILE A 49 -2.26 -1.41 -9.98
N SER A 50 -3.26 -0.57 -10.23
CA SER A 50 -3.21 0.41 -11.34
C SER A 50 -2.05 1.40 -11.18
N SER A 51 -1.75 1.82 -9.95
CA SER A 51 -0.62 2.69 -9.66
C SER A 51 0.72 1.99 -9.88
N VAL A 52 0.83 0.69 -9.55
CA VAL A 52 2.04 -0.12 -9.81
C VAL A 52 2.37 -0.14 -11.30
N VAL A 53 1.36 -0.42 -12.14
CA VAL A 53 1.53 -0.42 -13.60
C VAL A 53 1.96 0.95 -14.10
N ASN A 54 1.28 2.02 -13.66
CA ASN A 54 1.64 3.38 -14.07
C ASN A 54 3.07 3.75 -13.70
N VAL A 55 3.49 3.44 -12.47
CA VAL A 55 4.87 3.67 -12.01
C VAL A 55 5.86 2.84 -12.85
N ALA A 56 5.58 1.57 -13.12
CA ALA A 56 6.45 0.73 -13.94
C ALA A 56 6.64 1.30 -15.35
N GLU A 57 5.56 1.71 -16.02
CA GLU A 57 5.62 2.34 -17.34
C GLU A 57 6.43 3.64 -17.32
N MET A 58 6.24 4.46 -16.28
CA MET A 58 6.98 5.70 -16.07
C MET A 58 8.48 5.46 -15.81
N VAL A 59 8.85 4.36 -15.17
CA VAL A 59 10.25 3.97 -14.93
C VAL A 59 10.89 3.45 -16.21
N LYS A 60 10.22 2.57 -16.97
CA LYS A 60 10.70 2.03 -18.26
C LYS A 60 10.96 3.13 -19.29
N ARG A 61 10.17 4.21 -19.27
CA ARG A 61 10.41 5.38 -20.14
C ARG A 61 11.58 6.25 -19.71
N ARG A 62 12.09 6.10 -18.48
CA ARG A 62 13.17 6.92 -17.89
C ARG A 62 14.49 6.18 -17.73
N ALA A 63 14.50 4.86 -17.92
CA ALA A 63 15.70 4.03 -17.87
C ALA A 63 15.68 3.01 -19.02
N LYS A 64 16.79 2.92 -19.76
CA LYS A 64 16.94 2.03 -20.92
C LYS A 64 17.20 0.59 -20.50
N GLY A 65 16.86 -0.34 -21.40
CA GLY A 65 17.22 -1.76 -21.27
C GLY A 65 16.52 -2.48 -20.11
N LEU A 66 15.41 -1.96 -19.60
CA LEU A 66 14.68 -2.59 -18.50
C LEU A 66 13.80 -3.72 -19.01
N HIS A 67 14.18 -4.94 -18.67
CA HIS A 67 13.31 -6.10 -18.82
C HIS A 67 12.29 -6.14 -17.69
N GLN A 68 11.10 -6.64 -17.98
CA GLN A 68 10.00 -6.69 -17.02
C GLN A 68 9.51 -8.12 -16.82
N PHE A 69 9.18 -8.46 -15.57
CA PHE A 69 8.41 -9.64 -15.21
C PHE A 69 7.22 -9.25 -14.33
N THR A 70 6.04 -9.72 -14.71
CA THR A 70 4.80 -9.45 -13.99
C THR A 70 4.30 -10.71 -13.31
N LYS A 71 4.17 -10.66 -11.98
CA LYS A 71 3.63 -11.76 -11.17
C LYS A 71 2.33 -11.31 -10.52
N LEU A 72 1.28 -12.10 -10.68
CA LEU A 72 -0.01 -11.94 -10.04
C LEU A 72 -0.17 -13.04 -9.00
N TYR A 73 -0.69 -12.69 -7.84
CA TYR A 73 -0.95 -13.63 -6.76
C TYR A 73 -2.06 -13.07 -5.87
N GLU A 74 -2.55 -13.91 -4.97
CA GLU A 74 -3.51 -13.52 -3.96
C GLU A 74 -2.88 -13.54 -2.57
N LYS A 75 -3.42 -12.72 -1.67
CA LYS A 75 -2.97 -12.67 -0.28
C LYS A 75 -4.17 -12.62 0.65
N GLU A 76 -4.14 -13.40 1.72
CA GLU A 76 -5.13 -13.27 2.79
C GLU A 76 -4.88 -11.98 3.57
N HIS A 77 -5.96 -11.22 3.75
CA HIS A 77 -5.96 -9.98 4.49
C HIS A 77 -7.00 -10.03 5.60
N THR A 78 -6.51 -9.91 6.82
CA THR A 78 -7.32 -9.92 8.04
C THR A 78 -7.61 -8.50 8.51
N ILE A 79 -8.87 -8.15 8.63
CA ILE A 79 -9.36 -6.86 9.10
C ILE A 79 -10.03 -7.06 10.45
N LYS A 80 -9.49 -6.44 11.50
CA LYS A 80 -10.10 -6.43 12.84
C LYS A 80 -10.85 -5.11 13.03
N ARG A 81 -12.14 -5.16 13.40
CA ARG A 81 -12.99 -3.98 13.66
C ARG A 81 -13.64 -4.11 15.03
N GLY A 82 -13.75 -2.98 15.75
CA GLY A 82 -14.51 -2.91 17.00
C GLY A 82 -16.01 -2.80 16.73
N ASP A 83 -16.80 -3.56 17.49
CA ASP A 83 -18.25 -3.56 17.41
C ASP A 83 -18.86 -2.42 18.23
N ASN A 84 -19.23 -1.34 17.54
CA ASN A 84 -19.95 -0.23 18.17
C ASN A 84 -21.48 -0.39 18.12
N SER A 85 -22.00 -1.60 17.83
CA SER A 85 -23.43 -1.86 17.62
C SER A 85 -24.30 -1.67 18.88
N GLY A 86 -23.68 -1.42 20.05
CA GLY A 86 -24.39 -1.12 21.31
C GLY A 86 -24.59 0.36 21.65
N LEU A 87 -23.99 1.32 20.92
CA LEU A 87 -23.94 2.74 21.33
C LEU A 87 -25.01 3.67 20.71
N LYS A 88 -26.04 3.13 20.05
CA LYS A 88 -27.15 3.94 19.49
C LYS A 88 -28.47 3.67 20.22
N LYS A 89 -28.73 4.47 21.26
CA LYS A 89 -30.02 4.81 21.93
C LYS A 89 -29.60 5.49 23.25
N ASN A 90 -29.75 6.78 23.53
CA ASN A 90 -30.85 7.71 23.32
C ASN A 90 -30.29 9.14 23.16
N SER A 91 -30.75 9.87 22.16
CA SER A 91 -30.70 11.34 22.20
C SER A 91 -32.05 11.85 21.71
N LYS A 92 -33.06 11.81 22.59
CA LYS A 92 -34.33 12.53 22.41
C LYS A 92 -35.01 12.74 23.76
N SER A 93 -35.13 14.03 24.15
CA SER A 93 -35.97 14.70 25.17
C SER A 93 -35.09 15.62 26.06
N GLU A 94 -34.97 16.91 25.79
CA GLU A 94 -35.89 18.03 26.11
C GLU A 94 -35.77 18.53 27.57
N ASP A 95 -35.74 19.86 27.71
CA ASP A 95 -35.55 20.68 28.90
C ASP A 95 -36.48 20.36 30.08
N LYS A 96 -35.95 20.40 31.32
CA LYS A 96 -36.54 21.12 32.47
C LYS A 96 -35.63 21.15 33.71
N LYS A 97 -35.78 22.25 34.44
CA LYS A 97 -35.02 22.78 35.58
C LYS A 97 -35.68 22.39 36.91
N SER A 98 -34.90 22.07 37.97
CA SER A 98 -34.98 22.55 39.37
C SER A 98 -34.56 21.51 40.43
N ASP A 99 -33.57 21.91 41.24
CA ASP A 99 -33.36 21.80 42.70
C ASP A 99 -33.58 20.51 43.53
N ASP A 100 -32.61 20.35 44.46
CA ASP A 100 -32.56 19.68 45.76
C ASP A 100 -32.16 18.19 45.94
N GLU A 101 -30.99 18.08 46.59
CA GLU A 101 -30.34 17.14 47.52
C GLU A 101 -30.73 15.64 47.63
N GLU A 102 -29.65 14.84 47.57
CA GLU A 102 -29.32 13.55 48.23
C GLU A 102 -30.39 12.47 48.40
N GLU A 103 -30.22 11.34 47.69
CA GLU A 103 -30.15 10.00 48.33
C GLU A 103 -29.49 8.98 47.40
N VAL A 104 -28.87 7.98 48.03
CA VAL A 104 -27.89 7.02 47.49
C VAL A 104 -28.58 5.92 46.66
N ASP A 105 -28.31 5.87 45.35
CA ASP A 105 -28.67 4.72 44.50
C ASP A 105 -27.44 3.82 44.22
N GLU A 106 -27.35 2.72 44.96
CA GLU A 106 -26.37 1.63 44.83
C GLU A 106 -26.55 0.75 43.56
N GLU A 107 -27.19 1.24 42.50
CA GLU A 107 -27.48 0.44 41.30
C GLU A 107 -27.00 1.11 40.01
N ASN A 108 -25.69 1.28 39.83
CA ASN A 108 -25.13 1.50 38.49
C ASN A 108 -23.68 1.01 38.28
N GLU A 109 -23.24 -0.02 39.02
CA GLU A 109 -21.98 -0.72 38.71
C GLU A 109 -22.11 -1.82 37.63
N LYS A 110 -23.30 -2.03 37.04
CA LYS A 110 -23.55 -3.12 36.05
C LYS A 110 -23.46 -2.70 34.58
N ASN A 111 -22.88 -1.55 34.24
CA ASN A 111 -22.73 -1.11 32.84
C ASN A 111 -21.29 -0.72 32.44
N LYS A 112 -20.26 -1.25 33.11
CA LYS A 112 -18.85 -1.05 32.69
C LYS A 112 -18.28 -2.16 31.80
N ASP A 113 -19.02 -3.25 31.58
CA ASP A 113 -18.60 -4.37 30.73
C ASP A 113 -19.38 -4.44 29.41
N SER A 114 -19.65 -3.29 28.78
CA SER A 114 -19.94 -3.30 27.34
C SER A 114 -18.63 -3.62 26.61
N SER A 115 -18.29 -4.90 26.64
CA SER A 115 -17.05 -5.47 26.13
C SER A 115 -16.84 -4.98 24.71
N ASN A 116 -15.68 -4.38 24.48
CA ASN A 116 -15.23 -3.93 23.18
C ASN A 116 -15.01 -5.16 22.28
N ARG A 117 -16.10 -5.76 21.77
CA ARG A 117 -16.05 -6.97 20.94
C ARG A 117 -15.29 -6.63 19.65
N ILE A 118 -14.26 -7.41 19.34
CA ILE A 118 -13.49 -7.26 18.11
C ILE A 118 -13.97 -8.34 17.14
N ILE A 119 -14.57 -7.94 16.01
CA ILE A 119 -14.84 -8.86 14.91
C ILE A 119 -13.63 -8.89 13.98
N GLU A 120 -13.24 -10.11 13.63
CA GLU A 120 -12.19 -10.39 12.66
C GLU A 120 -12.81 -10.86 11.35
N TYR A 121 -12.50 -10.16 10.26
CA TYR A 121 -12.90 -10.49 8.90
C TYR A 121 -11.67 -10.90 8.10
N SER A 122 -11.65 -12.09 7.53
CA SER A 122 -10.63 -12.49 6.55
C SER A 122 -11.19 -12.32 5.13
N THR A 123 -10.37 -11.77 4.23
CA THR A 123 -10.69 -11.67 2.82
C THR A 123 -9.45 -11.88 1.98
N THR A 124 -9.62 -12.38 0.77
CA THR A 124 -8.53 -12.54 -0.19
C THR A 124 -8.40 -11.27 -1.04
N VAL A 125 -7.19 -10.71 -1.14
CA VAL A 125 -6.92 -9.52 -1.95
C VAL A 125 -6.01 -9.85 -3.14
N PRO A 126 -6.31 -9.33 -4.35
CA PRO A 126 -5.42 -9.47 -5.49
C PRO A 126 -4.16 -8.63 -5.27
N CYS A 127 -3.03 -9.19 -5.68
CA CYS A 127 -1.71 -8.60 -5.55
C CYS A 127 -0.96 -8.66 -6.88
N MET A 128 -0.19 -7.61 -7.17
CA MET A 128 0.68 -7.55 -8.33
C MET A 128 2.11 -7.22 -7.88
N LYS A 129 3.06 -7.87 -8.52
CA LYS A 129 4.48 -7.58 -8.43
C LYS A 129 5.05 -7.42 -9.83
N ILE A 130 5.66 -6.28 -10.10
CA ILE A 130 6.42 -6.01 -11.33
C ILE A 130 7.89 -5.94 -10.95
N ILE A 131 8.69 -6.82 -11.53
CA ILE A 131 10.14 -6.87 -11.35
C ILE A 131 10.75 -6.24 -12.59
N LEU A 132 11.58 -5.22 -12.41
CA LEU A 132 12.31 -4.54 -13.46
C LEU A 132 13.79 -4.82 -13.28
N THR A 133 14.47 -5.32 -14.31
CA THR A 133 15.89 -5.69 -14.23
C THR A 133 16.66 -5.19 -15.46
N LYS A 134 17.90 -4.76 -15.23
CA LYS A 134 18.89 -4.43 -16.27
C LYS A 134 19.72 -5.63 -16.71
N ASN A 135 19.73 -6.70 -15.91
CA ASN A 135 20.62 -7.83 -16.09
C ASN A 135 19.98 -8.88 -16.99
N GLU A 136 20.46 -9.02 -18.23
CA GLU A 136 19.90 -9.92 -19.24
C GLU A 136 20.21 -11.40 -18.98
N ASP A 137 21.27 -11.71 -18.24
CA ASP A 137 21.72 -13.09 -17.97
C ASP A 137 20.80 -13.83 -16.99
N LYS A 138 20.01 -13.10 -16.20
CA LYS A 138 19.10 -13.65 -15.18
C LYS A 138 17.67 -13.82 -15.67
N ILE A 139 17.44 -13.75 -16.98
CA ILE A 139 16.11 -13.59 -17.56
C ILE A 139 15.76 -14.80 -18.41
N ASP A 140 14.72 -15.53 -18.00
CA ASP A 140 14.06 -16.49 -18.88
C ASP A 140 13.01 -15.75 -19.72
N LYS A 141 13.30 -15.58 -21.02
CA LYS A 141 12.40 -14.89 -21.97
C LYS A 141 11.11 -15.66 -22.24
N ASN A 142 11.02 -16.93 -21.82
CA ASN A 142 9.82 -17.75 -21.93
C ASN A 142 8.98 -17.77 -20.65
N GLU A 143 9.44 -17.14 -19.56
CA GLU A 143 8.67 -17.09 -18.32
C GLU A 143 7.35 -16.33 -18.52
N ILE A 144 6.29 -16.85 -17.91
CA ILE A 144 4.97 -16.20 -17.92
C ILE A 144 5.09 -14.81 -17.30
N GLY A 145 4.58 -13.80 -18.01
CA GLY A 145 4.62 -12.41 -17.56
C GLY A 145 5.90 -11.67 -17.90
N TYR A 146 6.84 -12.28 -18.64
CA TYR A 146 7.98 -11.59 -19.23
C TYR A 146 7.55 -10.56 -20.27
N GLN A 147 8.24 -9.42 -20.30
CA GLN A 147 8.11 -8.39 -21.31
C GLN A 147 9.49 -7.80 -21.63
N LYS A 148 9.80 -7.71 -22.93
CA LYS A 148 11.06 -7.15 -23.44
C LYS A 148 11.21 -5.65 -23.12
N PRO A 149 12.44 -5.13 -23.09
CA PRO A 149 12.69 -3.70 -22.94
C PRO A 149 12.00 -2.86 -24.02
N LEU A 150 11.70 -1.60 -23.67
CA LEU A 150 11.24 -0.60 -24.64
C LEU A 150 12.35 -0.26 -25.62
N ASP A 151 11.98 0.07 -26.85
CA ASP A 151 12.91 0.54 -27.87
C ASP A 151 13.51 1.90 -27.47
N ASP A 152 14.77 2.14 -27.83
CA ASP A 152 15.52 3.35 -27.44
C ASP A 152 14.86 4.67 -27.85
N LYS A 153 13.99 4.65 -28.86
CA LYS A 153 13.26 5.83 -29.36
C LYS A 153 12.15 6.28 -28.40
N ASP A 154 11.62 5.34 -27.61
CA ASP A 154 10.51 5.57 -26.69
C ASP A 154 10.98 5.84 -25.26
N VAL A 155 12.30 5.83 -25.04
CA VAL A 155 12.93 6.02 -23.72
C VAL A 155 13.64 7.37 -23.65
N ASN A 156 13.17 8.23 -22.75
CA ASN A 156 13.81 9.50 -22.41
C ASN A 156 14.52 9.35 -21.06
N VAL A 157 15.82 9.06 -21.10
CA VAL A 157 16.62 8.82 -19.89
C VAL A 157 16.67 10.08 -19.04
N MET A 158 16.28 9.95 -17.77
CA MET A 158 16.29 11.05 -16.81
C MET A 158 17.10 10.72 -15.58
N THR A 159 17.85 11.70 -15.07
CA THR A 159 18.51 11.59 -13.77
C THR A 159 17.54 11.84 -12.60
N PRO A 160 17.86 11.40 -11.37
CA PRO A 160 17.02 11.67 -10.20
C PRO A 160 16.70 13.17 -10.02
N ASP A 161 17.67 14.05 -10.25
CA ASP A 161 17.50 15.50 -10.12
C ASP A 161 16.53 16.08 -11.16
N GLN A 162 16.56 15.56 -12.39
CA GLN A 162 15.64 15.98 -13.45
C GLN A 162 14.19 15.60 -13.10
N ILE A 163 13.99 14.42 -12.49
CA ILE A 163 12.67 13.96 -12.02
C ILE A 163 12.14 14.86 -10.90
N LEU A 164 13.00 15.25 -9.95
CA LEU A 164 12.62 16.19 -8.87
C LEU A 164 12.24 17.57 -9.41
N LYS A 165 12.96 18.05 -10.43
CA LYS A 165 12.64 19.32 -11.11
C LYS A 165 11.29 19.25 -11.83
N GLU A 166 11.02 18.15 -12.55
CA GLU A 166 9.72 17.90 -13.19
C GLU A 166 8.58 17.90 -12.16
N LYS A 167 8.77 17.20 -11.04
CA LYS A 167 7.80 17.15 -9.95
C LYS A 167 7.52 18.53 -9.36
N SER A 168 8.54 19.37 -9.23
CA SER A 168 8.41 20.73 -8.71
C SER A 168 7.63 21.63 -9.68
N TYR A 169 7.80 21.43 -10.99
CA TYR A 169 7.04 22.15 -12.01
C TYR A 169 5.56 21.77 -12.00
N ARG A 170 5.22 20.48 -11.89
CA ARG A 170 3.81 20.01 -11.86
C ARG A 170 3.00 20.46 -10.64
N ARG A 171 3.67 20.89 -9.56
CA ARG A 171 3.04 21.36 -8.33
C ARG A 171 2.76 22.88 -8.33
N ARG A 172 3.28 23.61 -9.33
CA ARG A 172 2.95 25.02 -9.56
C ARG A 172 1.79 25.13 -10.53
#